data_AF-A0A077WXX0-F1
#
_entry.id   AF-A0A077WXX0-F1
#
_cell.length_a   1.000
_cell.length_b   1.000
_cell.length_c   1.000
_cell.angle_alpha   90.00
_cell.angle_beta   90.00
_cell.angle_gamma   90.00
#
_symmetry.space_group_name_H-M   'P 1'
#
loop_
_entity.id
_entity.type
_entity.pdbx_description
1 polymer ?
#
loop_
_entity_poly.entity_id
_entity_poly.type
_entity_poly.pdbx_seq_one_letter_code
_entity_poly.pdbx_strand_id
1 'polypeptide(L)'
;MQVEDGEEIEETSDNTRNMIQPPHRQSSDDTIVQQSSWKIILQDIQQHIKQTLTHNKQLFFGTGSNLPDQSLQQQRRATTSNKSDSLYSTTTGHNQRQMQRRQLYLHPDFRLLYIPADNQGTMRIVQPTNDLEHKQRLEEYGYYALSHLWGDVQSDPLWDVSDLVIDEHGNPAEPVPMRLEKRDTLLALLKPGSYWWIDVLCARSDTPLMIMGDVYECCNWCFALIDVSPGISGNQHITTKWLTLSIVVTNTLRAYRHAVKHNDMDQFENYTITATAAATISEDIGTPLRLKDLTIQFHDELHAVAQFFDCFWFTRVWTWQEFLLPERFVAIDERCATVRFHASTFVYLDQIIWSLQKIYSMIENEPILRNEDRGGITQTISDSYTRFHHIIQQQRTIKVDLQLWKNAKARLVGLKSVLDNLAGSPRTCTNPVDYVYGVLGLLAIDVPRMDDPHAAWSTFLSVLSQRLQDVEKDDPDYYASVSENAYSFDLSQANNLGHVYSGLVIFTR
;
A
#
# COMPACT_ATOMS: atom_id res chain seq x y z
N MET A 1 -74.56 12.65 -31.44
CA MET A 1 -74.89 14.08 -31.61
C MET A 1 -73.59 14.77 -31.97
N GLN A 2 -73.45 15.13 -33.24
CA GLN A 2 -72.31 15.80 -33.91
C GLN A 2 -70.92 15.12 -33.79
N VAL A 3 -70.13 14.81 -34.85
CA VAL A 3 -69.91 15.34 -36.24
C VAL A 3 -68.75 16.34 -36.33
N GLU A 4 -67.91 16.15 -37.37
CA GLU A 4 -66.81 16.98 -37.92
C GLU A 4 -65.60 17.26 -36.97
N ASP A 5 -64.32 17.21 -37.38
CA ASP A 5 -63.61 16.62 -38.55
C ASP A 5 -62.09 16.51 -38.21
N GLY A 6 -61.08 16.10 -39.00
CA GLY A 6 -60.94 15.85 -40.45
C GLY A 6 -59.88 16.78 -41.09
N GLU A 7 -58.64 16.31 -41.33
CA GLU A 7 -57.70 16.95 -42.27
C GLU A 7 -56.58 15.99 -42.74
N GLU A 8 -56.54 15.70 -44.04
CA GLU A 8 -55.44 15.04 -44.75
C GLU A 8 -54.51 16.12 -45.35
N ILE A 9 -53.20 15.86 -45.44
CA ILE A 9 -52.33 16.51 -46.44
C ILE A 9 -51.44 15.45 -47.07
N GLU A 10 -51.45 15.41 -48.41
CA GLU A 10 -50.72 14.46 -49.24
C GLU A 10 -49.21 14.76 -49.38
N GLU A 11 -48.51 13.68 -49.76
CA GLU A 11 -47.24 13.55 -50.46
C GLU A 11 -46.44 14.81 -50.89
N THR A 12 -45.12 14.70 -50.72
CA THR A 12 -44.20 14.85 -51.86
C THR A 12 -42.96 13.97 -51.69
N SER A 13 -42.58 13.30 -52.77
CA SER A 13 -41.35 12.51 -52.90
C SER A 13 -40.11 13.39 -53.11
N ASP A 14 -38.93 12.99 -52.62
CA ASP A 14 -37.83 12.63 -53.53
C ASP A 14 -36.67 11.85 -52.86
N ASN A 15 -35.78 11.35 -53.71
CA ASN A 15 -34.67 10.42 -53.46
C ASN A 15 -33.50 11.01 -52.66
N THR A 16 -32.87 10.19 -51.80
CA THR A 16 -31.50 9.70 -52.04
C THR A 16 -31.07 8.57 -51.10
N ARG A 17 -30.42 7.55 -51.66
CA ARG A 17 -29.70 6.51 -50.91
C ARG A 17 -28.46 7.11 -50.24
N ASN A 18 -28.21 6.78 -48.98
CA ASN A 18 -26.86 6.69 -48.43
C ASN A 18 -26.77 5.50 -47.46
N MET A 19 -26.04 4.46 -47.87
CA MET A 19 -25.67 3.36 -46.97
C MET A 19 -24.52 3.82 -46.08
N ILE A 20 -24.75 3.91 -44.78
CA ILE A 20 -23.69 4.13 -43.79
C ILE A 20 -22.90 2.82 -43.67
N GLN A 21 -21.65 2.81 -44.13
CA GLN A 21 -20.71 1.74 -43.83
C GLN A 21 -20.23 1.84 -42.37
N PRO A 22 -19.98 0.72 -41.68
CA PRO A 22 -19.37 0.74 -40.36
C PRO A 22 -17.91 1.23 -40.43
N PRO A 23 -17.38 1.87 -39.37
CA PRO A 23 -16.04 2.42 -39.39
C PRO A 23 -14.97 1.32 -39.49
N HIS A 24 -14.03 1.50 -40.42
CA HIS A 24 -12.85 0.64 -40.53
C HIS A 24 -12.02 0.69 -39.25
N ARG A 25 -11.63 -0.48 -38.72
CA ARG A 25 -10.61 -0.61 -37.68
C ARG A 25 -9.28 -0.03 -38.20
N GLN A 26 -8.85 1.10 -37.65
CA GLN A 26 -7.43 1.45 -37.59
C GLN A 26 -6.83 0.68 -36.43
N SER A 27 -5.99 -0.33 -36.72
CA SER A 27 -5.27 -1.08 -35.69
C SER A 27 -3.92 -1.57 -36.22
N SER A 28 -2.85 -0.85 -35.87
CA SER A 28 -1.47 -1.34 -35.91
C SER A 28 -0.50 -0.43 -35.14
N ASP A 29 -0.69 0.89 -35.18
CA ASP A 29 0.28 1.84 -34.62
C ASP A 29 0.11 2.10 -33.11
N ASP A 30 -1.13 2.18 -32.60
CA ASP A 30 -1.39 2.44 -31.16
C ASP A 30 -0.80 1.37 -30.22
N THR A 31 -0.72 0.12 -30.69
CA THR A 31 -0.23 -1.02 -29.90
C THR A 31 1.26 -0.89 -29.56
N ILE A 32 2.05 -0.29 -30.46
CA ILE A 32 3.50 -0.05 -30.28
C ILE A 32 3.72 1.11 -29.29
N VAL A 33 2.83 2.12 -29.30
CA VAL A 33 2.82 3.22 -28.34
C VAL A 33 2.54 2.73 -26.91
N GLN A 34 1.63 1.77 -26.74
CA GLN A 34 1.32 1.22 -25.41
C GLN A 34 2.46 0.36 -24.82
N GLN A 35 3.11 -0.51 -25.60
CA GLN A 35 4.20 -1.35 -25.08
C GLN A 35 5.46 -0.54 -24.70
N SER A 36 5.77 0.52 -25.45
CA SER A 36 6.87 1.43 -25.12
C SER A 36 6.56 2.24 -23.86
N SER A 37 5.32 2.71 -23.69
CA SER A 37 4.86 3.43 -22.50
C SER A 37 5.11 2.66 -21.20
N TRP A 38 4.92 1.33 -21.14
CA TRP A 38 5.11 0.56 -19.90
C TRP A 38 6.56 0.35 -19.47
N LYS A 39 7.50 0.17 -20.42
CA LYS A 39 8.93 0.18 -20.06
C LYS A 39 9.32 1.54 -19.51
N ILE A 40 8.83 2.61 -20.12
CA ILE A 40 9.02 3.98 -19.66
C ILE A 40 8.40 4.19 -18.27
N ILE A 41 7.16 3.77 -17.99
CA ILE A 41 6.52 3.91 -16.66
C ILE A 41 7.34 3.21 -15.55
N LEU A 42 7.74 1.96 -15.77
CA LEU A 42 8.55 1.23 -14.78
C LEU A 42 9.96 1.81 -14.63
N GLN A 43 10.59 2.24 -15.73
CA GLN A 43 11.88 2.92 -15.69
C GLN A 43 11.78 4.29 -15.02
N ASP A 44 10.75 5.08 -15.29
CA ASP A 44 10.46 6.38 -14.67
C ASP A 44 10.23 6.22 -13.17
N ILE A 45 9.41 5.27 -12.73
CA ILE A 45 9.18 4.99 -11.29
C ILE A 45 10.51 4.59 -10.63
N GLN A 46 11.27 3.65 -11.21
CA GLN A 46 12.55 3.21 -10.66
C GLN A 46 13.61 4.32 -10.66
N GLN A 47 13.66 5.13 -11.72
CA GLN A 47 14.61 6.22 -11.88
C GLN A 47 14.25 7.40 -10.98
N HIS A 48 12.97 7.72 -10.82
CA HIS A 48 12.48 8.74 -9.90
C HIS A 48 12.76 8.34 -8.44
N ILE A 49 12.49 7.09 -8.05
CA ILE A 49 12.89 6.55 -6.73
C ILE A 49 14.41 6.69 -6.53
N LYS A 50 15.21 6.29 -7.53
CA LYS A 50 16.68 6.38 -7.47
C LYS A 50 17.19 7.82 -7.41
N GLN A 51 16.58 8.75 -8.14
CA GLN A 51 16.88 10.17 -8.15
C GLN A 51 16.52 10.79 -6.79
N THR A 52 15.31 10.57 -6.29
CA THR A 52 14.86 11.03 -4.97
C THR A 52 15.79 10.54 -3.85
N LEU A 53 16.14 9.24 -3.83
CA LEU A 53 17.09 8.70 -2.85
C LEU A 53 18.51 9.31 -2.97
N THR A 54 18.93 9.70 -4.17
CA THR A 54 20.25 10.31 -4.41
C THR A 54 20.26 11.79 -4.01
N HIS A 55 19.23 12.53 -4.41
CA HIS A 55 19.03 13.94 -4.10
C HIS A 55 18.86 14.15 -2.59
N ASN A 56 18.06 13.30 -1.92
CA ASN A 56 17.90 13.33 -0.47
C ASN A 56 19.23 13.05 0.24
N LYS A 57 20.06 12.10 -0.24
CA LYS A 57 21.40 11.91 0.33
C LYS A 57 22.28 13.17 0.22
N GLN A 58 22.20 13.90 -0.89
CA GLN A 58 22.95 15.15 -1.07
C GLN A 58 22.43 16.29 -0.19
N LEU A 59 21.10 16.42 -0.04
CA LEU A 59 20.47 17.42 0.82
C LEU A 59 20.69 17.17 2.33
N PHE A 60 20.64 15.92 2.77
CA PHE A 60 20.72 15.58 4.20
C PHE A 60 22.15 15.37 4.72
N PHE A 61 23.09 14.93 3.88
CA PHE A 61 24.49 14.69 4.29
C PHE A 61 25.50 15.67 3.68
N GLY A 62 25.02 16.60 2.85
CA GLY A 62 25.83 17.61 2.17
C GLY A 62 26.59 17.06 0.96
N THR A 63 26.88 17.92 0.00
CA THR A 63 27.92 17.67 -1.00
C THR A 63 29.27 17.73 -0.28
N GLY A 64 29.96 16.59 -0.19
CA GLY A 64 31.15 16.45 0.64
C GLY A 64 32.24 17.47 0.33
N SER A 65 32.47 18.38 1.26
CA SER A 65 33.68 19.19 1.29
C SER A 65 34.85 18.31 1.74
N ASN A 66 35.96 18.35 0.98
CA ASN A 66 37.17 17.61 1.32
C ASN A 66 37.81 18.17 2.60
N LEU A 67 37.60 17.50 3.73
CA LEU A 67 38.31 17.72 4.99
C LEU A 67 39.16 16.49 5.35
N PRO A 68 40.31 16.62 6.05
CA PRO A 68 41.29 15.55 6.13
C PRO A 68 40.84 14.31 6.92
N ASP A 69 41.03 13.14 6.31
CA ASP A 69 40.63 11.81 6.81
C ASP A 69 41.54 11.31 7.95
N GLN A 70 41.36 11.81 9.17
CA GLN A 70 42.04 11.28 10.36
C GLN A 70 41.11 10.87 11.52
N SER A 71 39.96 11.52 11.71
CA SER A 71 38.99 11.14 12.75
C SER A 71 38.12 9.93 12.36
N LEU A 72 37.83 9.75 11.07
CA LEU A 72 36.99 8.65 10.56
C LEU A 72 37.68 7.29 10.54
N GLN A 73 39.01 7.23 10.48
CA GLN A 73 39.74 5.96 10.45
C GLN A 73 39.70 5.20 11.80
N GLN A 74 39.58 5.90 12.94
CA GLN A 74 39.44 5.24 14.23
C GLN A 74 38.03 4.64 14.44
N GLN A 75 36.96 5.32 14.00
CA GLN A 75 35.60 4.75 14.03
C GLN A 75 35.41 3.57 13.04
N ARG A 76 36.15 3.54 11.93
CA ARG A 76 36.09 2.42 10.97
C ARG A 76 36.72 1.12 11.48
N ARG A 77 37.68 1.17 12.42
CA ARG A 77 38.27 -0.05 13.01
C ARG A 77 37.34 -0.78 13.99
N ALA A 78 36.36 -0.08 14.58
CA ALA A 78 35.35 -0.70 15.45
C ALA A 78 34.17 -1.34 14.68
N THR A 79 33.95 -0.96 13.41
CA THR A 79 32.78 -1.39 12.61
C THR A 79 33.08 -2.46 11.56
N THR A 80 34.35 -2.83 11.36
CA THR A 80 34.75 -3.88 10.41
C THR A 80 34.43 -5.32 10.86
N SER A 81 34.08 -5.54 12.14
CA SER A 81 33.72 -6.88 12.67
C SER A 81 32.32 -7.36 12.27
N ASN A 82 31.40 -6.46 11.88
CA ASN A 82 29.98 -6.82 11.63
C ASN A 82 29.64 -6.98 10.14
N LYS A 83 30.63 -6.84 9.23
CA LYS A 83 30.39 -6.91 7.78
C LYS A 83 30.31 -8.34 7.22
N SER A 84 30.90 -9.33 7.87
CA SER A 84 30.76 -10.74 7.50
C SER A 84 29.31 -11.21 7.66
N ASP A 85 28.72 -10.92 8.81
CA ASP A 85 27.43 -11.49 9.23
C ASP A 85 26.28 -10.88 8.43
N SER A 86 26.40 -9.59 8.07
CA SER A 86 25.51 -8.90 7.14
C SER A 86 25.48 -9.52 5.74
N LEU A 87 26.58 -10.12 5.27
CA LEU A 87 26.65 -10.72 3.93
C LEU A 87 26.06 -12.14 3.92
N TYR A 88 26.32 -12.92 4.97
CA TYR A 88 25.73 -14.25 5.14
C TYR A 88 24.20 -14.18 5.30
N SER A 89 23.69 -13.22 6.09
CA SER A 89 22.25 -13.03 6.33
C SER A 89 21.44 -12.73 5.05
N THR A 90 21.98 -11.92 4.14
CA THR A 90 21.26 -11.53 2.91
C THR A 90 21.16 -12.67 1.90
N THR A 91 22.14 -13.58 1.88
CA THR A 91 22.12 -14.76 1.00
C THR A 91 21.13 -15.83 1.48
N THR A 92 21.05 -16.08 2.79
CA THR A 92 20.07 -17.04 3.34
C THR A 92 18.63 -16.59 3.14
N GLY A 93 18.31 -15.32 3.37
CA GLY A 93 16.95 -14.79 3.15
C GLY A 93 16.47 -14.90 1.70
N HIS A 94 17.35 -14.62 0.72
CA HIS A 94 17.00 -14.74 -0.70
C HIS A 94 16.69 -16.19 -1.10
N ASN A 95 17.51 -17.15 -0.63
CA ASN A 95 17.28 -18.57 -0.87
C ASN A 95 15.97 -19.07 -0.24
N GLN A 96 15.65 -18.65 0.99
CA GLN A 96 14.41 -19.01 1.67
C GLN A 96 13.18 -18.54 0.87
N ARG A 97 13.14 -17.26 0.46
CA ARG A 97 12.03 -16.73 -0.34
C ARG A 97 11.91 -17.40 -1.70
N GLN A 98 13.03 -17.77 -2.34
CA GLN A 98 13.01 -18.53 -3.59
C GLN A 98 12.43 -19.96 -3.39
N MET A 99 12.69 -20.59 -2.24
CA MET A 99 12.10 -21.89 -1.90
C MET A 99 10.61 -21.79 -1.62
N GLN A 100 10.15 -20.83 -0.80
CA GLN A 100 8.73 -20.56 -0.56
C GLN A 100 7.99 -20.32 -1.87
N ARG A 101 8.54 -19.46 -2.75
CA ARG A 101 7.95 -19.17 -4.06
C ARG A 101 7.82 -20.43 -4.93
N ARG A 102 8.79 -21.34 -4.90
CA ARG A 102 8.72 -22.64 -5.60
C ARG A 102 7.68 -23.59 -5.00
N GLN A 103 7.48 -23.55 -3.68
CA GLN A 103 6.44 -24.32 -2.99
C GLN A 103 5.04 -23.78 -3.35
N LEU A 104 4.85 -22.46 -3.34
CA LEU A 104 3.61 -21.81 -3.78
C LEU A 104 3.25 -22.17 -5.23
N TYR A 105 4.24 -22.17 -6.15
CA TYR A 105 4.04 -22.57 -7.55
C TYR A 105 3.77 -24.07 -7.76
N LEU A 106 3.85 -24.88 -6.70
CA LEU A 106 3.48 -26.29 -6.67
C LEU A 106 2.17 -26.52 -5.89
N HIS A 107 1.58 -25.48 -5.31
CA HIS A 107 0.33 -25.60 -4.56
C HIS A 107 -0.84 -25.84 -5.54
N PRO A 108 -1.75 -26.79 -5.28
CA PRO A 108 -2.88 -27.04 -6.17
C PRO A 108 -3.79 -25.80 -6.30
N ASP A 109 -4.07 -25.10 -5.20
CA ASP A 109 -5.01 -23.97 -5.22
C ASP A 109 -4.39 -22.62 -5.62
N PHE A 110 -3.09 -22.56 -5.90
CA PHE A 110 -2.47 -21.34 -6.38
C PHE A 110 -2.79 -21.14 -7.87
N ARG A 111 -3.60 -20.11 -8.16
CA ARG A 111 -4.04 -19.71 -9.50
C ARG A 111 -3.62 -18.27 -9.76
N LEU A 112 -3.42 -17.90 -11.03
CA LEU A 112 -3.08 -16.54 -11.44
C LEU A 112 -3.83 -16.17 -12.72
N LEU A 113 -4.21 -14.91 -12.87
CA LEU A 113 -4.64 -14.34 -14.13
C LEU A 113 -3.42 -14.08 -15.02
N TYR A 114 -3.28 -14.85 -16.11
CA TYR A 114 -2.31 -14.62 -17.17
C TYR A 114 -2.88 -13.69 -18.23
N ILE A 115 -2.10 -12.68 -18.59
CA ILE A 115 -2.39 -11.73 -19.66
C ILE A 115 -1.55 -12.10 -20.89
N PRO A 116 -2.14 -12.50 -22.03
CA PRO A 116 -1.39 -12.81 -23.24
C PRO A 116 -0.50 -11.66 -23.72
N ALA A 117 0.60 -11.99 -24.40
CA ALA A 117 1.60 -11.01 -24.86
C ALA A 117 1.25 -10.34 -26.20
N ASP A 118 0.24 -10.86 -26.91
CA ASP A 118 -0.16 -10.46 -28.26
C ASP A 118 -1.23 -9.35 -28.29
N ASN A 119 -1.69 -8.89 -27.12
CA ASN A 119 -2.79 -7.92 -26.92
C ASN A 119 -4.14 -8.32 -27.57
N GLN A 120 -4.25 -9.55 -28.10
CA GLN A 120 -5.44 -10.04 -28.80
C GLN A 120 -6.01 -11.32 -28.18
N GLY A 121 -5.22 -12.05 -27.39
CA GLY A 121 -5.69 -13.20 -26.63
C GLY A 121 -6.52 -12.80 -25.40
N THR A 122 -7.64 -13.50 -25.21
CA THR A 122 -8.44 -13.48 -23.97
C THR A 122 -7.58 -13.82 -22.77
N MET A 123 -7.77 -13.12 -21.65
CA MET A 123 -7.05 -13.38 -20.40
C MET A 123 -7.45 -14.75 -19.83
N ARG A 124 -6.55 -15.40 -19.09
CA ARG A 124 -6.75 -16.79 -18.66
C ARG A 124 -6.41 -16.98 -17.20
N ILE A 125 -7.26 -17.66 -16.45
CA ILE A 125 -6.88 -18.19 -15.13
C ILE A 125 -6.00 -19.42 -15.39
N VAL A 126 -4.81 -19.44 -14.80
CA VAL A 126 -3.83 -20.53 -14.97
C VAL A 126 -3.39 -21.08 -13.61
N GLN A 127 -3.19 -22.39 -13.55
CA GLN A 127 -2.72 -23.10 -12.36
C GLN A 127 -1.28 -23.59 -12.61
N PRO A 128 -0.23 -22.94 -12.07
CA PRO A 128 1.17 -23.23 -12.40
C PRO A 128 1.60 -24.68 -12.11
N THR A 129 0.94 -25.33 -11.16
CA THR A 129 1.14 -26.74 -10.83
C THR A 129 0.87 -27.69 -12.00
N ASN A 130 -0.03 -27.29 -12.92
CA ASN A 130 -0.46 -28.11 -14.06
C ASN A 130 0.17 -27.69 -15.40
N ASP A 131 0.83 -26.53 -15.47
CA ASP A 131 1.41 -25.97 -16.70
C ASP A 131 2.89 -25.63 -16.51
N LEU A 132 3.76 -26.40 -17.18
CA LEU A 132 5.20 -26.26 -17.09
C LEU A 132 5.73 -24.97 -17.75
N GLU A 133 5.08 -24.44 -18.80
CA GLU A 133 5.49 -23.19 -19.44
C GLU A 133 5.18 -22.02 -18.50
N HIS A 134 3.95 -21.94 -18.01
CA HIS A 134 3.54 -20.90 -17.07
C HIS A 134 4.38 -20.94 -15.79
N LYS A 135 4.68 -22.13 -15.25
CA LYS A 135 5.59 -22.29 -14.12
C LYS A 135 7.01 -21.78 -14.40
N GLN A 136 7.62 -22.17 -15.52
CA GLN A 136 8.97 -21.70 -15.88
C GLN A 136 9.01 -20.17 -16.00
N ARG A 137 8.00 -19.58 -16.64
CA ARG A 137 7.88 -18.12 -16.77
C ARG A 137 7.64 -17.44 -15.41
N LEU A 138 6.94 -18.07 -14.47
CA LEU A 138 6.79 -17.55 -13.11
C LEU A 138 8.07 -17.66 -12.28
N GLU A 139 8.92 -18.67 -12.52
CA GLU A 139 10.26 -18.75 -11.91
C GLU A 139 11.19 -17.65 -12.45
N GLU A 140 11.09 -17.30 -13.73
CA GLU A 140 11.88 -16.23 -14.37
C GLU A 140 11.37 -14.82 -14.04
N TYR A 141 10.08 -14.55 -14.24
CA TYR A 141 9.50 -13.21 -14.19
C TYR A 141 8.74 -12.90 -12.89
N GLY A 142 8.28 -13.90 -12.14
CA GLY A 142 7.37 -13.72 -11.01
C GLY A 142 5.97 -13.22 -11.42
N TYR A 143 5.20 -12.77 -10.43
CA TYR A 143 3.83 -12.26 -10.59
C TYR A 143 3.62 -10.98 -9.77
N TYR A 144 2.53 -10.29 -10.06
CA TYR A 144 2.04 -9.13 -9.33
C TYR A 144 0.84 -9.53 -8.49
N ALA A 145 0.58 -8.84 -7.37
CA ALA A 145 -0.66 -8.99 -6.61
C ALA A 145 -1.47 -7.69 -6.70
N LEU A 146 -2.79 -7.79 -6.73
CA LEU A 146 -3.70 -6.66 -6.70
C LEU A 146 -4.68 -6.83 -5.54
N SER A 147 -4.56 -5.91 -4.59
CA SER A 147 -5.29 -5.83 -3.34
C SER A 147 -6.61 -5.07 -3.52
N HIS A 148 -7.62 -5.50 -2.76
CA HIS A 148 -8.83 -4.72 -2.49
C HIS A 148 -9.67 -4.37 -3.74
N LEU A 149 -10.17 -5.39 -4.44
CA LEU A 149 -11.15 -5.21 -5.54
C LEU A 149 -12.61 -5.43 -5.14
N TRP A 150 -12.82 -6.13 -4.03
CA TRP A 150 -14.12 -6.58 -3.55
C TRP A 150 -15.13 -5.46 -3.35
N GLY A 151 -16.32 -5.66 -3.93
CA GLY A 151 -17.55 -4.99 -3.53
C GLY A 151 -18.27 -5.74 -2.40
N ASP A 152 -19.30 -5.13 -1.83
CA ASP A 152 -20.27 -5.88 -1.04
C ASP A 152 -21.18 -6.62 -2.03
N VAL A 153 -21.15 -7.95 -1.99
CA VAL A 153 -21.91 -8.84 -2.90
C VAL A 153 -23.43 -8.59 -2.80
N GLN A 154 -23.89 -8.00 -1.69
CA GLN A 154 -25.31 -7.66 -1.49
C GLN A 154 -25.70 -6.30 -2.11
N SER A 155 -24.76 -5.36 -2.28
CA SER A 155 -25.03 -4.01 -2.81
C SER A 155 -24.56 -3.81 -4.24
N ASP A 156 -23.46 -4.46 -4.64
CA ASP A 156 -22.74 -4.15 -5.86
C ASP A 156 -23.06 -5.17 -6.97
N PRO A 157 -23.32 -4.72 -8.21
CA PRO A 157 -23.59 -5.63 -9.32
C PRO A 157 -22.34 -6.44 -9.66
N LEU A 158 -22.47 -7.77 -9.69
CA LEU A 158 -21.43 -8.67 -10.18
C LEU A 158 -20.91 -8.18 -11.54
N TRP A 159 -19.59 -8.18 -11.71
CA TRP A 159 -18.96 -7.86 -12.96
C TRP A 159 -18.91 -9.10 -13.83
N ASP A 160 -19.69 -9.10 -14.91
CA ASP A 160 -19.53 -10.10 -15.97
C ASP A 160 -18.16 -9.91 -16.66
N VAL A 161 -17.31 -10.92 -16.53
CA VAL A 161 -15.95 -10.99 -17.09
C VAL A 161 -15.83 -12.08 -18.16
N SER A 162 -16.94 -12.72 -18.56
CA SER A 162 -16.96 -13.87 -19.47
C SER A 162 -16.35 -13.57 -20.85
N ASP A 163 -16.54 -12.36 -21.38
CA ASP A 163 -15.92 -11.88 -22.63
C ASP A 163 -14.42 -11.56 -22.50
N LEU A 164 -13.91 -11.42 -21.28
CA LEU A 164 -12.56 -10.91 -20.96
C LEU A 164 -11.62 -11.99 -20.44
N VAL A 165 -12.15 -12.94 -19.67
CA VAL A 165 -11.41 -13.96 -18.92
C VAL A 165 -12.02 -15.34 -19.17
N ILE A 166 -11.16 -16.31 -19.47
CA ILE A 166 -11.50 -17.74 -19.40
C ILE A 166 -10.89 -18.39 -18.16
N ASP A 167 -11.59 -19.39 -17.61
CA ASP A 167 -11.13 -20.23 -16.51
C ASP A 167 -9.97 -21.16 -16.92
N GLU A 168 -9.44 -21.93 -15.96
CA GLU A 168 -8.36 -22.90 -16.21
C GLU A 168 -8.82 -24.17 -16.96
N HIS A 169 -10.11 -24.29 -17.25
CA HIS A 169 -10.72 -25.33 -18.07
C HIS A 169 -11.03 -24.84 -19.50
N GLY A 170 -10.88 -23.55 -19.79
CA GLY A 170 -11.14 -22.92 -21.08
C GLY A 170 -12.57 -22.40 -21.28
N ASN A 171 -13.41 -22.43 -20.26
CA ASN A 171 -14.76 -21.84 -20.29
C ASN A 171 -14.71 -20.33 -19.97
N PRO A 172 -15.70 -19.53 -20.36
CA PRO A 172 -15.82 -18.15 -19.88
C PRO A 172 -15.93 -18.12 -18.35
N ALA A 173 -15.19 -17.20 -17.70
CA ALA A 173 -15.19 -17.10 -16.24
C ALA A 173 -16.52 -16.57 -15.68
N GLU A 174 -16.88 -17.02 -14.47
CA GLU A 174 -18.10 -16.59 -13.78
C GLU A 174 -18.04 -15.10 -13.38
N PRO A 175 -19.20 -14.39 -13.28
CA PRO A 175 -19.23 -13.00 -12.83
C PRO A 175 -18.70 -12.80 -11.41
N VAL A 176 -17.88 -11.76 -11.19
CA VAL A 176 -17.14 -11.55 -9.93
C VAL A 176 -17.62 -10.33 -9.13
N PRO A 177 -17.58 -10.37 -7.78
CA PRO A 177 -18.02 -9.25 -6.94
C PRO A 177 -16.98 -8.12 -6.88
N MET A 178 -17.04 -7.22 -7.87
CA MET A 178 -16.07 -6.12 -8.02
C MET A 178 -16.73 -4.75 -8.19
N ARG A 179 -16.33 -3.78 -7.37
CA ARG A 179 -16.77 -2.37 -7.43
C ARG A 179 -16.57 -1.77 -8.82
N LEU A 180 -17.58 -1.06 -9.32
CA LEU A 180 -17.62 -0.52 -10.69
C LEU A 180 -16.44 0.41 -10.99
N GLU A 181 -16.18 1.32 -10.06
CA GLU A 181 -15.16 2.36 -10.13
C GLU A 181 -13.73 1.82 -10.24
N LYS A 182 -13.48 0.57 -9.84
CA LYS A 182 -12.16 -0.08 -9.90
C LYS A 182 -11.83 -0.73 -11.26
N ARG A 183 -12.84 -0.97 -12.10
CA ARG A 183 -12.73 -1.87 -13.28
C ARG A 183 -11.79 -1.30 -14.35
N ASP A 184 -11.94 -0.03 -14.69
CA ASP A 184 -11.10 0.64 -15.68
C ASP A 184 -9.64 0.72 -15.22
N THR A 185 -9.41 1.05 -13.94
CA THR A 185 -8.08 1.11 -13.33
C THR A 185 -7.40 -0.26 -13.29
N LEU A 186 -8.14 -1.34 -13.00
CA LEU A 186 -7.65 -2.71 -13.15
C LEU A 186 -7.23 -2.99 -14.59
N LEU A 187 -8.11 -2.77 -15.57
CA LEU A 187 -7.81 -3.05 -16.98
C LEU A 187 -6.61 -2.24 -17.48
N ALA A 188 -6.47 -0.99 -17.01
CA ALA A 188 -5.31 -0.14 -17.27
C ALA A 188 -4.03 -0.61 -16.57
N LEU A 189 -4.09 -1.44 -15.52
CA LEU A 189 -2.92 -2.04 -14.86
C LEU A 189 -2.42 -3.32 -15.53
N LEU A 190 -3.30 -4.09 -16.17
CA LEU A 190 -2.99 -5.43 -16.67
C LEU A 190 -2.02 -5.37 -17.86
N LYS A 191 -0.77 -5.76 -17.60
CA LYS A 191 0.31 -5.71 -18.59
C LYS A 191 0.35 -6.98 -19.47
N PRO A 192 0.48 -6.86 -20.80
CA PRO A 192 0.71 -8.00 -21.69
C PRO A 192 1.91 -8.87 -21.29
N GLY A 193 1.72 -10.19 -21.36
CA GLY A 193 2.73 -11.20 -21.04
C GLY A 193 3.04 -11.36 -19.55
N SER A 194 2.14 -10.93 -18.65
CA SER A 194 2.35 -10.94 -17.19
C SER A 194 1.31 -11.77 -16.43
N TYR A 195 1.55 -11.98 -15.14
CA TYR A 195 0.73 -12.78 -14.24
C TYR A 195 0.29 -11.97 -13.02
N TRP A 196 -0.97 -12.11 -12.64
CA TRP A 196 -1.59 -11.35 -11.57
C TRP A 196 -2.35 -12.27 -10.60
N TRP A 197 -2.05 -12.13 -9.32
CA TRP A 197 -2.94 -12.56 -8.26
C TRP A 197 -3.99 -11.47 -8.03
N ILE A 198 -5.25 -11.81 -8.23
CA ILE A 198 -6.41 -10.96 -8.02
C ILE A 198 -7.42 -11.80 -7.26
N ASP A 199 -7.68 -11.49 -5.98
CA ASP A 199 -8.43 -12.42 -5.11
C ASP A 199 -9.79 -12.81 -5.73
N VAL A 200 -10.56 -11.84 -6.24
CA VAL A 200 -11.90 -12.05 -6.84
C VAL A 200 -11.91 -12.98 -8.07
N LEU A 201 -10.75 -13.25 -8.69
CA LEU A 201 -10.59 -14.13 -9.85
C LEU A 201 -9.79 -15.41 -9.53
N CYS A 202 -8.84 -15.33 -8.58
CA CYS A 202 -7.89 -16.40 -8.30
C CYS A 202 -8.28 -17.23 -7.06
N ALA A 203 -8.95 -16.61 -6.09
CA ALA A 203 -9.49 -17.27 -4.91
C ALA A 203 -10.92 -17.75 -5.19
N ARG A 204 -11.07 -19.07 -5.20
CA ARG A 204 -12.37 -19.75 -5.12
C ARG A 204 -12.85 -19.83 -3.68
N SER A 205 -14.12 -20.21 -3.48
CA SER A 205 -14.71 -20.48 -2.16
C SER A 205 -13.97 -21.55 -1.34
N ASP A 206 -13.22 -22.46 -2.00
CA ASP A 206 -12.41 -23.50 -1.39
C ASP A 206 -10.93 -23.11 -1.20
N THR A 207 -10.49 -21.94 -1.66
CA THR A 207 -9.06 -21.59 -1.70
C THR A 207 -8.49 -21.47 -0.29
N PRO A 208 -7.51 -22.31 0.11
CA PRO A 208 -7.03 -22.35 1.48
C PRO A 208 -6.39 -21.03 1.90
N LEU A 209 -6.97 -20.37 2.90
CA LEU A 209 -6.49 -19.06 3.37
C LEU A 209 -5.05 -19.09 3.90
N MET A 210 -4.53 -20.27 4.25
CA MET A 210 -3.11 -20.50 4.55
C MET A 210 -2.15 -19.99 3.45
N ILE A 211 -2.48 -20.15 2.15
CA ILE A 211 -1.55 -19.71 1.09
C ILE A 211 -1.52 -18.21 0.90
N MET A 212 -2.50 -17.45 1.42
CA MET A 212 -2.58 -15.99 1.21
C MET A 212 -1.34 -15.27 1.75
N GLY A 213 -0.71 -15.79 2.81
CA GLY A 213 0.56 -15.27 3.32
C GLY A 213 1.68 -15.37 2.28
N ASP A 214 1.91 -16.58 1.76
CA ASP A 214 2.91 -16.84 0.73
C ASP A 214 2.60 -16.10 -0.58
N VAL A 215 1.32 -15.96 -0.95
CA VAL A 215 0.86 -15.19 -2.13
C VAL A 215 1.33 -13.74 -2.08
N TYR A 216 1.19 -13.06 -0.94
CA TYR A 216 1.65 -11.68 -0.79
C TYR A 216 3.17 -11.59 -0.54
N GLU A 217 3.77 -12.55 0.19
CA GLU A 217 5.22 -12.56 0.42
C GLU A 217 6.03 -12.84 -0.87
N CYS A 218 5.54 -13.70 -1.76
CA CYS A 218 6.26 -14.14 -2.94
C CYS A 218 6.03 -13.26 -4.19
N CYS A 219 5.12 -12.29 -4.14
CA CYS A 219 4.86 -11.40 -5.27
C CYS A 219 6.00 -10.37 -5.48
N ASN A 220 6.16 -9.90 -6.72
CA ASN A 220 7.16 -8.86 -7.05
C ASN A 220 6.73 -7.48 -6.54
N TRP A 221 5.44 -7.17 -6.70
CA TRP A 221 4.79 -5.96 -6.24
C TRP A 221 3.34 -6.29 -5.89
N CYS A 222 2.84 -5.72 -4.79
CA CYS A 222 1.42 -5.58 -4.55
C CYS A 222 0.96 -4.17 -4.93
N PHE A 223 -0.13 -4.08 -5.66
CA PHE A 223 -0.83 -2.84 -5.96
C PHE A 223 -2.10 -2.80 -5.11
N ALA A 224 -2.42 -1.69 -4.47
CA ALA A 224 -3.68 -1.51 -3.75
C ALA A 224 -4.52 -0.45 -4.45
N LEU A 225 -5.75 -0.78 -4.83
CA LEU A 225 -6.71 0.20 -5.34
C LEU A 225 -7.43 0.87 -4.16
N ILE A 226 -6.93 2.04 -3.78
CA ILE A 226 -7.40 2.78 -2.59
C ILE A 226 -8.57 3.71 -2.94
N ASP A 227 -9.50 3.83 -2.00
CA ASP A 227 -10.70 4.65 -2.07
C ASP A 227 -10.41 6.12 -1.73
N VAL A 228 -9.68 6.79 -2.63
CA VAL A 228 -9.13 8.13 -2.43
C VAL A 228 -9.60 9.08 -3.53
N SER A 229 -9.78 10.36 -3.20
CA SER A 229 -10.28 11.36 -4.15
C SER A 229 -9.30 11.58 -5.33
N PRO A 230 -9.78 11.70 -6.59
CA PRO A 230 -8.92 11.92 -7.77
C PRO A 230 -8.01 13.15 -7.72
N GLY A 231 -8.33 14.13 -6.87
CA GLY A 231 -7.48 15.30 -6.65
C GLY A 231 -6.10 14.98 -6.08
N ILE A 232 -5.96 13.82 -5.42
CA ILE A 232 -4.76 13.39 -4.66
C ILE A 232 -3.74 12.69 -5.56
N SER A 233 -4.24 12.13 -6.65
CA SER A 233 -3.61 11.08 -7.42
C SER A 233 -3.25 11.57 -8.83
N GLY A 234 -4.06 12.45 -9.43
CA GLY A 234 -3.87 12.89 -10.82
C GLY A 234 -2.71 13.84 -11.10
N ASN A 235 -1.86 14.16 -10.12
CA ASN A 235 -0.98 15.31 -10.24
C ASN A 235 0.47 15.04 -9.82
N GLN A 236 1.40 15.10 -10.78
CA GLN A 236 2.84 15.20 -10.48
C GLN A 236 3.15 16.44 -9.60
N HIS A 237 2.28 17.45 -9.68
CA HIS A 237 2.29 18.59 -8.76
C HIS A 237 2.14 18.20 -7.29
N ILE A 238 1.52 17.07 -6.91
CA ILE A 238 1.41 16.67 -5.50
C ILE A 238 2.75 16.17 -4.97
N THR A 239 3.45 15.27 -5.66
CA THR A 239 4.82 14.87 -5.26
C THR A 239 5.76 16.09 -5.20
N THR A 240 5.61 17.02 -6.14
CA THR A 240 6.39 18.26 -6.19
C THR A 240 6.04 19.20 -5.03
N LYS A 241 4.75 19.46 -4.79
CA LYS A 241 4.26 20.31 -3.70
C LYS A 241 4.53 19.72 -2.33
N TRP A 242 4.55 18.39 -2.16
CA TRP A 242 5.02 17.73 -0.93
C TRP A 242 6.50 17.94 -0.68
N LEU A 243 7.33 17.83 -1.72
CA LEU A 243 8.76 18.12 -1.60
C LEU A 243 8.98 19.60 -1.25
N THR A 244 8.30 20.52 -1.96
CA THR A 244 8.28 21.95 -1.66
C THR A 244 7.82 22.22 -0.22
N LEU A 245 6.70 21.64 0.20
CA LEU A 245 6.18 21.76 1.57
C LEU A 245 7.22 21.28 2.59
N SER A 246 7.85 20.12 2.41
CA SER A 246 8.89 19.61 3.31
C SER A 246 10.13 20.52 3.38
N ILE A 247 10.52 21.13 2.25
CA ILE A 247 11.62 22.11 2.16
C ILE A 247 11.24 23.41 2.87
N VAL A 248 10.11 24.01 2.51
CA VAL A 248 9.58 25.27 3.06
C VAL A 248 9.37 25.14 4.57
N VAL A 249 8.75 24.04 5.04
CA VAL A 249 8.68 23.66 6.46
C VAL A 249 10.06 23.63 7.08
N THR A 250 11.01 22.88 6.49
CA THR A 250 12.33 22.69 7.09
C THR A 250 13.11 24.00 7.20
N ASN A 251 12.97 24.90 6.22
CA ASN A 251 13.63 26.20 6.22
C ASN A 251 12.91 27.21 7.14
N THR A 252 11.58 27.21 7.17
CA THR A 252 10.76 27.94 8.16
C THR A 252 11.21 27.61 9.58
N LEU A 253 11.30 26.32 9.91
CA LEU A 253 11.70 25.84 11.22
C LEU A 253 13.18 26.13 11.56
N ARG A 254 14.07 26.16 10.56
CA ARG A 254 15.47 26.62 10.73
C ARG A 254 15.54 28.11 11.05
N ALA A 255 14.83 28.94 10.30
CA ALA A 255 14.78 30.39 10.50
C ALA A 255 14.15 30.75 11.85
N TYR A 256 13.05 30.10 12.24
CA TYR A 256 12.41 30.27 13.55
C TYR A 256 13.38 29.93 14.70
N ARG A 257 14.03 28.76 14.65
CA ARG A 257 15.02 28.36 15.68
C ARG A 257 16.21 29.31 15.76
N HIS A 258 16.65 29.87 14.64
CA HIS A 258 17.69 30.89 14.61
C HIS A 258 17.22 32.16 15.34
N ALA A 259 16.04 32.67 15.00
CA ALA A 259 15.46 33.86 15.60
C ALA A 259 15.24 33.71 17.12
N VAL A 260 14.68 32.59 17.58
CA VAL A 260 14.52 32.28 19.02
C VAL A 260 15.88 32.27 19.71
N LYS A 261 16.88 31.58 19.15
CA LYS A 261 18.24 31.48 19.73
C LYS A 261 18.94 32.84 19.85
N HIS A 262 18.67 33.75 18.91
CA HIS A 262 19.31 35.07 18.84
C HIS A 262 18.44 36.21 19.41
N ASN A 263 17.24 35.89 19.94
CA ASN A 263 16.25 36.86 20.41
C ASN A 263 15.89 37.91 19.32
N ASP A 264 15.75 37.44 18.07
CA ASP A 264 15.56 38.28 16.87
C ASP A 264 14.28 37.89 16.11
N MET A 265 13.17 37.83 16.86
CA MET A 265 11.85 37.46 16.32
C MET A 265 11.32 38.52 15.35
N ASP A 266 11.64 39.79 15.57
CA ASP A 266 11.27 40.89 14.66
C ASP A 266 11.91 40.70 13.27
N GLN A 267 13.15 40.21 13.20
CA GLN A 267 13.79 39.90 11.92
C GLN A 267 13.20 38.63 11.27
N PHE A 268 12.78 37.63 12.05
CA PHE A 268 12.03 36.49 11.50
C PHE A 268 10.71 36.94 10.87
N GLU A 269 9.96 37.82 11.53
CA GLU A 269 8.72 38.40 10.98
C GLU A 269 8.93 39.13 9.65
N ASN A 270 10.11 39.73 9.45
CA ASN A 270 10.52 40.39 8.21
C ASN A 270 11.08 39.42 7.14
N TYR A 271 11.67 38.29 7.53
CA TYR A 271 12.14 37.24 6.62
C TYR A 271 11.02 36.33 6.11
N THR A 272 9.95 36.14 6.88
CA THR A 272 8.78 35.39 6.41
C THR A 272 7.98 36.21 5.41
N ILE A 273 7.92 35.76 4.16
CA ILE A 273 7.05 36.36 3.14
C ILE A 273 5.60 35.99 3.45
N THR A 274 4.68 36.95 3.42
CA THR A 274 3.23 36.68 3.51
C THR A 274 2.75 35.96 2.25
N ALA A 275 1.80 35.02 2.38
CA ALA A 275 1.36 34.16 1.26
C ALA A 275 0.98 34.94 -0.03
N THR A 276 0.41 36.14 0.11
CA THR A 276 0.04 37.04 -0.99
C THR A 276 1.23 37.55 -1.82
N ALA A 277 2.43 37.63 -1.25
CA ALA A 277 3.65 38.00 -1.99
C ALA A 277 4.39 36.77 -2.54
N ALA A 278 4.27 35.60 -1.89
CA ALA A 278 4.85 34.34 -2.35
C ALA A 278 4.19 33.82 -3.65
N ALA A 279 2.89 34.07 -3.85
CA ALA A 279 2.15 33.68 -5.05
C ALA A 279 2.71 34.25 -6.37
N THR A 280 3.54 35.30 -6.32
CA THR A 280 4.13 35.97 -7.48
C THR A 280 5.59 35.57 -7.73
N ILE A 281 6.22 34.81 -6.83
CA ILE A 281 7.65 34.47 -6.87
C ILE A 281 7.80 32.96 -7.06
N SER A 282 7.78 32.49 -8.31
CA SER A 282 7.81 31.06 -8.64
C SER A 282 9.21 30.41 -8.58
N GLU A 283 10.23 31.09 -8.05
CA GLU A 283 11.64 30.65 -8.17
C GLU A 283 12.35 30.33 -6.85
N ASP A 284 11.95 30.88 -5.70
CA ASP A 284 12.63 30.60 -4.41
C ASP A 284 11.89 29.56 -3.56
N ILE A 285 12.07 28.29 -3.93
CA ILE A 285 11.55 27.08 -3.26
C ILE A 285 12.05 26.96 -1.80
N GLY A 286 13.00 27.81 -1.36
CA GLY A 286 13.62 27.75 -0.04
C GLY A 286 13.03 28.69 1.03
N THR A 287 12.20 29.66 0.67
CA THR A 287 11.88 30.78 1.58
C THR A 287 11.05 30.36 2.81
N PRO A 288 11.41 30.81 4.04
CA PRO A 288 10.56 30.70 5.22
C PRO A 288 9.17 31.34 5.05
N LEU A 289 8.13 30.67 5.53
CA LEU A 289 6.76 31.20 5.62
C LEU A 289 6.34 31.31 7.08
N ARG A 290 5.31 32.11 7.39
CA ARG A 290 4.65 31.99 8.70
C ARG A 290 3.85 30.68 8.74
N LEU A 291 3.72 30.07 9.93
CA LEU A 291 3.01 28.80 10.07
C LEU A 291 1.57 28.88 9.54
N LYS A 292 0.87 29.99 9.81
CA LYS A 292 -0.47 30.29 9.28
C LYS A 292 -0.55 30.33 7.74
N ASP A 293 0.48 30.88 7.08
CA ASP A 293 0.54 31.08 5.64
C ASP A 293 0.81 29.75 4.92
N LEU A 294 1.62 28.89 5.56
CA LEU A 294 1.89 27.53 5.15
C LEU A 294 0.60 26.66 5.18
N THR A 295 -0.34 26.92 6.10
CA THR A 295 -1.66 26.24 6.11
C THR A 295 -2.52 26.62 4.90
N ILE A 296 -2.46 27.89 4.49
CA ILE A 296 -3.26 28.43 3.39
C ILE A 296 -2.68 27.98 2.05
N GLN A 297 -1.35 28.03 1.90
CA GLN A 297 -0.67 27.68 0.65
C GLN A 297 -0.69 26.17 0.35
N PHE A 298 -0.69 25.32 1.39
CA PHE A 298 -0.63 23.86 1.26
C PHE A 298 -1.88 23.16 1.83
N HIS A 299 -3.02 23.85 1.86
CA HIS A 299 -4.28 23.31 2.40
C HIS A 299 -4.69 22.03 1.69
N ASP A 300 -4.71 22.07 0.35
CA ASP A 300 -5.17 20.98 -0.50
C ASP A 300 -4.29 19.73 -0.34
N GLU A 301 -2.97 19.90 -0.19
CA GLU A 301 -2.02 18.82 0.07
C GLU A 301 -2.25 18.21 1.44
N LEU A 302 -2.29 19.01 2.50
CA LEU A 302 -2.51 18.51 3.86
C LEU A 302 -3.84 17.75 3.96
N HIS A 303 -4.89 18.27 3.31
CA HIS A 303 -6.19 17.60 3.18
C HIS A 303 -6.11 16.33 2.31
N ALA A 304 -5.36 16.35 1.21
CA ALA A 304 -5.12 15.19 0.35
C ALA A 304 -4.46 14.03 1.09
N VAL A 305 -3.47 14.30 1.94
CA VAL A 305 -2.84 13.26 2.75
C VAL A 305 -3.75 12.79 3.90
N ALA A 306 -4.51 13.69 4.54
CA ALA A 306 -5.54 13.26 5.50
C ALA A 306 -6.52 12.26 4.84
N GLN A 307 -7.09 12.61 3.69
CA GLN A 307 -7.97 11.74 2.90
C GLN A 307 -7.31 10.43 2.44
N PHE A 308 -6.03 10.45 2.06
CA PHE A 308 -5.30 9.24 1.64
C PHE A 308 -5.27 8.18 2.73
N PHE A 309 -5.08 8.57 3.99
CA PHE A 309 -4.96 7.66 5.12
C PHE A 309 -6.29 7.40 5.86
N ASP A 310 -7.25 8.32 5.71
CA ASP A 310 -8.64 8.11 6.14
C ASP A 310 -9.42 7.20 5.16
N CYS A 311 -8.78 6.74 4.07
CA CYS A 311 -9.39 5.77 3.17
C CYS A 311 -9.64 4.42 3.86
N PHE A 312 -10.75 3.79 3.49
CA PHE A 312 -11.24 2.55 4.08
C PHE A 312 -10.30 1.37 3.84
N TRP A 313 -9.39 1.46 2.87
CA TRP A 313 -8.30 0.49 2.73
C TRP A 313 -7.46 0.36 4.02
N PHE A 314 -7.13 1.47 4.70
CA PHE A 314 -6.36 1.44 5.94
C PHE A 314 -7.16 1.06 7.19
N THR A 315 -8.48 0.85 7.09
CA THR A 315 -9.30 0.43 8.24
C THR A 315 -9.61 -1.08 8.27
N ARG A 316 -9.43 -1.80 7.15
CA ARG A 316 -9.73 -3.24 7.06
C ARG A 316 -8.61 -4.13 7.61
N VAL A 317 -8.96 -5.21 8.31
CA VAL A 317 -7.97 -6.20 8.82
C VAL A 317 -7.15 -6.86 7.69
N TRP A 318 -7.81 -7.36 6.63
CA TRP A 318 -7.17 -8.06 5.51
C TRP A 318 -6.01 -7.32 4.85
N THR A 319 -6.09 -5.98 4.79
CA THR A 319 -5.08 -5.16 4.12
C THR A 319 -3.72 -5.20 4.83
N TRP A 320 -3.63 -5.76 6.04
CA TRP A 320 -2.35 -5.89 6.77
C TRP A 320 -1.37 -6.85 6.12
N GLN A 321 -1.83 -8.02 5.66
CA GLN A 321 -0.96 -8.97 4.96
C GLN A 321 -0.63 -8.49 3.54
N GLU A 322 -1.60 -7.90 2.85
CA GLU A 322 -1.44 -7.20 1.56
C GLU A 322 -0.41 -6.04 1.64
N PHE A 323 -0.32 -5.37 2.80
CA PHE A 323 0.61 -4.29 3.07
C PHE A 323 2.02 -4.78 3.41
N LEU A 324 2.13 -5.73 4.35
CA LEU A 324 3.39 -6.00 5.03
C LEU A 324 4.21 -7.14 4.46
N LEU A 325 3.57 -8.13 3.84
CA LEU A 325 4.28 -9.29 3.28
C LEU A 325 5.00 -8.96 1.95
N PRO A 326 4.46 -8.15 1.02
CA PRO A 326 5.13 -7.86 -0.23
C PRO A 326 6.46 -7.12 -0.05
N GLU A 327 7.45 -7.46 -0.89
CA GLU A 327 8.71 -6.70 -0.97
C GLU A 327 8.42 -5.24 -1.35
N ARG A 328 7.47 -5.03 -2.27
CA ARG A 328 7.13 -3.73 -2.84
C ARG A 328 5.63 -3.55 -2.85
N PHE A 329 5.22 -2.34 -2.53
CA PHE A 329 3.82 -1.95 -2.49
C PHE A 329 3.63 -0.60 -3.18
N VAL A 330 2.53 -0.48 -3.93
CA VAL A 330 2.11 0.75 -4.58
C VAL A 330 0.62 0.97 -4.32
N ALA A 331 0.28 2.11 -3.74
CA ALA A 331 -1.11 2.56 -3.62
C ALA A 331 -1.51 3.33 -4.89
N ILE A 332 -2.67 3.03 -5.46
CA ILE A 332 -3.20 3.66 -6.67
C ILE A 332 -4.65 4.02 -6.41
N ASP A 333 -5.04 5.25 -6.75
CA ASP A 333 -6.45 5.67 -6.73
C ASP A 333 -7.31 4.71 -7.56
N GLU A 334 -8.36 4.18 -6.93
CA GLU A 334 -9.28 3.22 -7.54
C GLU A 334 -9.96 3.73 -8.83
N ARG A 335 -10.10 5.04 -9.02
CA ARG A 335 -10.80 5.69 -10.15
C ARG A 335 -9.86 6.17 -11.26
N CYS A 336 -8.60 5.75 -11.21
CA CYS A 336 -7.55 6.21 -12.11
C CYS A 336 -7.58 5.54 -13.50
N ALA A 337 -8.11 6.26 -14.49
CA ALA A 337 -8.01 5.86 -15.91
C ALA A 337 -6.57 5.90 -16.47
N THR A 338 -5.59 6.53 -15.79
CA THR A 338 -4.19 6.66 -16.26
C THR A 338 -3.16 6.42 -15.15
N VAL A 339 -2.95 5.14 -14.83
CA VAL A 339 -2.06 4.61 -13.76
C VAL A 339 -0.74 5.38 -13.55
N ARG A 340 -0.12 5.88 -14.64
CA ARG A 340 1.20 6.51 -14.67
C ARG A 340 1.42 7.64 -13.65
N PHE A 341 0.38 8.39 -13.28
CA PHE A 341 0.54 9.58 -12.42
C PHE A 341 0.11 9.36 -10.96
N HIS A 342 -0.61 8.28 -10.68
CA HIS A 342 -1.42 8.09 -9.46
C HIS A 342 -0.80 7.10 -8.45
N ALA A 343 0.44 6.69 -8.66
CA ALA A 343 1.12 5.63 -7.91
C ALA A 343 1.96 6.18 -6.73
N SER A 344 1.51 5.93 -5.50
CA SER A 344 2.26 6.25 -4.27
C SER A 344 3.01 5.03 -3.73
N THR A 345 4.30 5.19 -3.40
CA THR A 345 5.10 4.15 -2.72
C THR A 345 5.33 4.50 -1.26
N PHE A 346 5.55 3.50 -0.41
CA PHE A 346 5.84 3.73 1.00
C PHE A 346 7.07 4.58 1.27
N VAL A 347 8.06 4.62 0.36
CA VAL A 347 9.22 5.52 0.48
C VAL A 347 8.81 7.00 0.48
N TYR A 348 7.71 7.36 -0.20
CA TYR A 348 7.17 8.72 -0.20
C TYR A 348 6.30 8.97 1.03
N LEU A 349 5.41 8.04 1.39
CA LEU A 349 4.58 8.15 2.59
C LEU A 349 5.43 8.28 3.87
N ASP A 350 6.53 7.52 3.96
CA ASP A 350 7.50 7.56 5.05
C ASP A 350 8.19 8.94 5.17
N GLN A 351 8.52 9.58 4.03
CA GLN A 351 9.09 10.94 3.99
C GLN A 351 8.06 12.01 4.39
N ILE A 352 6.81 11.86 3.94
CA ILE A 352 5.69 12.73 4.33
C ILE A 352 5.49 12.64 5.85
N ILE A 353 5.43 11.42 6.41
CA ILE A 353 5.22 11.20 7.85
C ILE A 353 6.38 11.72 8.68
N TRP A 354 7.62 11.48 8.27
CA TRP A 354 8.78 12.06 8.96
C TRP A 354 8.76 13.59 8.94
N SER A 355 8.28 14.19 7.84
CA SER A 355 8.08 15.64 7.75
C SER A 355 6.96 16.11 8.68
N LEU A 356 5.80 15.43 8.71
CA LEU A 356 4.67 15.74 9.59
C LEU A 356 5.01 15.57 11.08
N GLN A 357 5.72 14.49 11.45
CA GLN A 357 6.24 14.27 12.81
C GLN A 357 7.10 15.44 13.26
N LYS A 358 8.01 15.88 12.38
CA LYS A 358 8.94 16.98 12.63
C LYS A 358 8.24 18.33 12.72
N ILE A 359 7.15 18.55 11.97
CA ILE A 359 6.27 19.72 12.12
C ILE A 359 5.57 19.67 13.48
N TYR A 360 4.80 18.60 13.72
CA TYR A 360 3.99 18.40 14.92
C TYR A 360 4.80 18.57 16.20
N SER A 361 5.93 17.84 16.29
CA SER A 361 6.83 17.91 17.45
C SER A 361 7.42 19.31 17.67
N MET A 362 7.61 20.12 16.63
CA MET A 362 8.07 21.51 16.82
C MET A 362 6.95 22.45 17.24
N ILE A 363 5.72 22.30 16.73
CA ILE A 363 4.60 23.14 17.16
C ILE A 363 4.21 22.83 18.61
N GLU A 364 4.24 21.55 19.01
CA GLU A 364 3.91 21.12 20.37
C GLU A 364 4.90 21.66 21.42
N ASN A 365 6.20 21.67 21.09
CA ASN A 365 7.27 22.08 22.00
C ASN A 365 7.53 23.60 22.06
N GLU A 366 7.00 24.39 21.13
CA GLU A 366 7.25 25.84 21.03
C GLU A 366 6.00 26.66 21.41
N PRO A 367 5.94 27.29 22.60
CA PRO A 367 4.72 27.94 23.10
C PRO A 367 4.16 29.06 22.21
N ILE A 368 5.02 29.73 21.42
CA ILE A 368 4.60 30.79 20.50
C ILE A 368 3.84 30.18 19.32
N LEU A 369 4.40 29.15 18.67
CA LEU A 369 3.73 28.45 17.56
C LEU A 369 2.40 27.83 18.01
N ARG A 370 2.37 27.23 19.21
CA ARG A 370 1.16 26.68 19.83
C ARG A 370 0.06 27.72 20.11
N ASN A 371 0.43 28.99 20.28
CA ASN A 371 -0.53 30.09 20.45
C ASN A 371 -1.00 30.68 19.12
N GLU A 372 -0.13 30.78 18.11
CA GLU A 372 -0.51 31.18 16.74
C GLU A 372 -1.44 30.16 16.07
N ASP A 373 -1.28 28.88 16.39
CA ASP A 373 -1.99 27.74 15.78
C ASP A 373 -3.46 27.58 16.20
N ARG A 374 -3.94 28.32 17.21
CA ARG A 374 -5.31 28.22 17.78
C ARG A 374 -6.41 28.47 16.73
N GLY A 375 -6.70 27.48 15.90
CA GLY A 375 -7.52 27.62 14.69
C GLY A 375 -7.56 26.39 13.77
N GLY A 376 -6.59 25.45 13.83
CA GLY A 376 -6.84 24.07 13.37
C GLY A 376 -5.78 23.32 12.57
N ILE A 377 -4.69 23.94 12.08
CA ILE A 377 -3.70 23.13 11.31
C ILE A 377 -3.02 22.08 12.19
N THR A 378 -2.61 22.39 13.42
CA THR A 378 -2.00 21.36 14.27
C THR A 378 -3.02 20.35 14.71
N GLN A 379 -4.32 20.65 14.76
CA GLN A 379 -5.33 19.61 14.93
C GLN A 379 -5.34 18.67 13.72
N THR A 380 -5.49 19.19 12.50
CA THR A 380 -5.45 18.38 11.27
C THR A 380 -4.14 17.60 11.12
N ILE A 381 -2.99 18.24 11.36
CA ILE A 381 -1.65 17.61 11.32
C ILE A 381 -1.47 16.62 12.47
N SER A 382 -1.96 16.88 13.68
CA SER A 382 -1.88 15.97 14.83
C SER A 382 -2.70 14.71 14.60
N ASP A 383 -3.94 14.89 14.14
CA ASP A 383 -4.88 13.81 13.89
C ASP A 383 -4.39 12.93 12.74
N SER A 384 -3.94 13.57 11.66
CA SER A 384 -3.21 12.95 10.55
C SER A 384 -1.96 12.21 11.05
N TYR A 385 -1.00 12.91 11.65
CA TYR A 385 0.26 12.37 12.13
C TYR A 385 0.06 11.19 13.10
N THR A 386 -0.88 11.29 14.05
CA THR A 386 -1.14 10.22 15.01
C THR A 386 -1.63 8.96 14.31
N ARG A 387 -2.57 9.09 13.36
CA ARG A 387 -3.03 7.95 12.54
C ARG A 387 -1.90 7.38 11.68
N PHE A 388 -1.10 8.21 11.01
CA PHE A 388 -0.08 7.75 10.07
C PHE A 388 1.14 7.15 10.77
N HIS A 389 1.58 7.78 11.87
CA HIS A 389 2.68 7.32 12.70
C HIS A 389 2.40 5.91 13.20
N HIS A 390 1.16 5.63 13.62
CA HIS A 390 0.76 4.29 14.01
C HIS A 390 0.94 3.27 12.85
N ILE A 391 0.32 3.53 11.70
CA ILE A 391 0.36 2.64 10.52
C ILE A 391 1.80 2.38 10.02
N ILE A 392 2.67 3.39 10.04
CA ILE A 392 4.03 3.30 9.47
C ILE A 392 5.08 2.89 10.51
N GLN A 393 4.90 3.20 11.79
CA GLN A 393 5.66 2.51 12.83
C GLN A 393 5.36 1.02 12.79
N GLN A 394 4.07 0.62 12.73
CA GLN A 394 3.66 -0.77 12.54
C GLN A 394 4.34 -1.38 11.32
N GLN A 395 4.37 -0.72 10.17
CA GLN A 395 5.11 -1.25 9.01
C GLN A 395 6.60 -1.45 9.28
N ARG A 396 7.27 -0.45 9.86
CA ARG A 396 8.72 -0.48 10.10
C ARG A 396 9.10 -1.53 11.14
N THR A 397 8.38 -1.60 12.27
CA THR A 397 8.58 -2.59 13.33
C THR A 397 8.24 -3.96 12.77
N ILE A 398 7.00 -4.20 12.33
CA ILE A 398 6.53 -5.51 11.90
C ILE A 398 7.36 -6.07 10.74
N LYS A 399 7.82 -5.27 9.75
CA LYS A 399 8.72 -5.83 8.71
C LYS A 399 10.07 -6.30 9.27
N VAL A 400 10.62 -5.66 10.30
CA VAL A 400 11.83 -6.14 11.00
C VAL A 400 11.48 -7.33 11.88
N ASP A 401 10.37 -7.26 12.61
CA ASP A 401 9.95 -8.25 13.61
C ASP A 401 9.44 -9.54 12.97
N LEU A 402 8.88 -9.50 11.76
CA LEU A 402 8.60 -10.66 10.92
C LEU A 402 9.88 -11.37 10.48
N GLN A 403 10.96 -10.63 10.22
CA GLN A 403 12.27 -11.23 9.93
C GLN A 403 12.89 -11.83 11.21
N LEU A 404 12.65 -11.24 12.38
CA LEU A 404 13.03 -11.82 13.68
C LEU A 404 12.19 -13.07 14.02
N TRP A 405 10.89 -13.08 13.73
CA TRP A 405 10.00 -14.23 13.85
C TRP A 405 10.44 -15.39 12.93
N LYS A 406 10.88 -15.08 11.71
CA LYS A 406 11.43 -16.07 10.78
C LYS A 406 12.83 -16.54 11.18
N ASN A 407 13.55 -15.80 12.03
CA ASN A 407 14.86 -16.17 12.56
C ASN A 407 14.73 -17.06 13.80
N ALA A 408 15.41 -18.22 13.80
CA ALA A 408 15.37 -19.17 14.91
C ALA A 408 15.84 -18.60 16.26
N LYS A 409 16.73 -17.61 16.29
CA LYS A 409 17.36 -17.09 17.53
C LYS A 409 16.66 -15.91 18.20
N ALA A 410 15.64 -15.33 17.58
CA ALA A 410 14.95 -14.14 18.08
C ALA A 410 13.43 -14.27 17.95
N ARG A 411 12.96 -15.52 17.90
CA ARG A 411 11.65 -15.86 17.40
C ARG A 411 10.54 -15.32 18.31
N LEU A 412 10.60 -15.59 19.61
CA LEU A 412 9.58 -15.09 20.57
C LEU A 412 9.59 -13.56 20.70
N VAL A 413 10.76 -12.91 20.59
CA VAL A 413 10.86 -11.44 20.59
C VAL A 413 10.17 -10.84 19.36
N GLY A 414 10.42 -11.41 18.17
CA GLY A 414 9.73 -11.03 16.93
C GLY A 414 8.22 -11.24 17.04
N LEU A 415 7.78 -12.42 17.50
CA LEU A 415 6.35 -12.71 17.70
C LEU A 415 5.68 -11.73 18.66
N LYS A 416 6.31 -11.46 19.81
CA LYS A 416 5.78 -10.51 20.80
C LYS A 416 5.55 -9.16 20.15
N SER A 417 6.52 -8.63 19.41
CA SER A 417 6.36 -7.34 18.74
C SER A 417 5.26 -7.38 17.68
N VAL A 418 5.16 -8.45 16.87
CA VAL A 418 4.04 -8.61 15.92
C VAL A 418 2.68 -8.58 16.66
N LEU A 419 2.52 -9.32 17.75
CA LEU A 419 1.28 -9.35 18.54
C LEU A 419 1.00 -8.01 19.24
N ASP A 420 2.00 -7.35 19.82
CA ASP A 420 1.86 -6.00 20.41
C ASP A 420 1.37 -4.99 19.35
N ASN A 421 1.86 -5.10 18.11
CA ASN A 421 1.42 -4.24 17.01
C ASN A 421 -0.01 -4.56 16.54
N LEU A 422 -0.44 -5.83 16.54
CA LEU A 422 -1.85 -6.20 16.29
C LEU A 422 -2.76 -5.70 17.41
N ALA A 423 -2.34 -5.83 18.67
CA ALA A 423 -3.03 -5.34 19.87
C ALA A 423 -3.21 -3.81 19.88
N GLY A 424 -2.31 -3.07 19.23
CA GLY A 424 -2.47 -1.62 19.03
C GLY A 424 -3.43 -1.22 17.90
N SER A 425 -3.77 -2.14 16.99
CA SER A 425 -4.38 -1.80 15.70
C SER A 425 -5.87 -1.44 15.78
N PRO A 426 -6.31 -0.27 15.25
CA PRO A 426 -7.70 0.15 15.26
C PRO A 426 -8.56 -0.50 14.16
N ARG A 427 -8.01 -1.46 13.39
CA ARG A 427 -8.68 -2.02 12.21
C ARG A 427 -9.87 -2.90 12.54
N THR A 428 -10.84 -2.91 11.65
CA THR A 428 -12.12 -3.61 11.79
C THR A 428 -12.41 -4.50 10.58
N CYS A 429 -13.35 -5.41 10.73
CA CYS A 429 -13.91 -6.21 9.64
C CYS A 429 -15.42 -6.38 9.84
N THR A 430 -16.15 -6.66 8.76
CA THR A 430 -17.60 -6.88 8.80
C THR A 430 -17.95 -8.30 9.24
N ASN A 431 -17.10 -9.28 8.90
CA ASN A 431 -17.23 -10.65 9.37
C ASN A 431 -16.23 -10.91 10.52
N PRO A 432 -16.68 -11.28 11.73
CA PRO A 432 -15.81 -11.55 12.88
C PRO A 432 -14.67 -12.56 12.61
N VAL A 433 -14.89 -13.56 11.74
CA VAL A 433 -13.87 -14.57 11.45
C VAL A 433 -12.61 -13.98 10.80
N ASP A 434 -12.75 -12.83 10.14
CA ASP A 434 -11.64 -12.19 9.42
C ASP A 434 -10.62 -11.52 10.35
N TYR A 435 -10.94 -11.33 11.64
CA TYR A 435 -9.94 -10.98 12.66
C TYR A 435 -8.86 -12.06 12.80
N VAL A 436 -9.20 -13.34 12.59
CA VAL A 436 -8.23 -14.44 12.50
C VAL A 436 -7.59 -14.47 11.12
N TYR A 437 -8.40 -14.53 10.06
CA TYR A 437 -7.88 -14.84 8.73
C TYR A 437 -6.99 -13.75 8.13
N GLY A 438 -7.27 -12.47 8.40
CA GLY A 438 -6.47 -11.36 7.88
C GLY A 438 -5.06 -11.22 8.49
N VAL A 439 -4.71 -12.04 9.49
CA VAL A 439 -3.37 -12.05 10.12
C VAL A 439 -2.61 -13.37 10.00
N LEU A 440 -3.21 -14.44 9.46
CA LEU A 440 -2.58 -15.76 9.39
C LEU A 440 -1.24 -15.75 8.66
N GLY A 441 -1.14 -15.05 7.53
CA GLY A 441 0.09 -14.92 6.76
C GLY A 441 1.22 -14.18 7.50
N LEU A 442 0.88 -13.32 8.46
CA LEU A 442 1.87 -12.61 9.31
C LEU A 442 2.43 -13.56 10.38
N LEU A 443 1.54 -14.36 10.98
CA LEU A 443 1.89 -15.28 12.05
C LEU A 443 2.50 -16.59 11.52
N ALA A 444 2.37 -16.87 10.21
CA ALA A 444 2.70 -18.16 9.59
C ALA A 444 1.98 -19.31 10.32
N ILE A 445 0.66 -19.18 10.43
CA ILE A 445 -0.26 -20.10 11.10
C ILE A 445 -1.33 -20.54 10.11
N ASP A 446 -1.57 -21.85 10.04
CA ASP A 446 -2.55 -22.44 9.14
C ASP A 446 -3.85 -22.75 9.90
N VAL A 447 -4.96 -22.10 9.50
CA VAL A 447 -6.31 -22.40 10.00
C VAL A 447 -7.22 -22.58 8.77
N PRO A 448 -7.95 -23.70 8.64
CA PRO A 448 -8.88 -23.89 7.53
C PRO A 448 -10.03 -22.88 7.60
N ARG A 449 -10.69 -22.59 6.47
CA ARG A 449 -11.86 -21.69 6.46
C ARG A 449 -13.00 -22.33 7.26
N MET A 450 -13.60 -21.52 8.14
CA MET A 450 -14.75 -21.83 8.98
C MET A 450 -15.64 -20.59 9.02
N ASP A 451 -16.95 -20.80 8.95
CA ASP A 451 -17.93 -19.71 9.02
C ASP A 451 -18.34 -19.37 10.45
N ASP A 452 -18.21 -20.31 11.39
CA ASP A 452 -18.44 -20.07 12.82
C ASP A 452 -17.23 -19.36 13.46
N PRO A 453 -17.41 -18.14 14.02
CA PRO A 453 -16.32 -17.42 14.68
C PRO A 453 -15.76 -18.14 15.91
N HIS A 454 -16.57 -18.90 16.64
CA HIS A 454 -16.10 -19.62 17.82
C HIS A 454 -15.18 -20.79 17.42
N ALA A 455 -15.56 -21.60 16.43
CA ALA A 455 -14.71 -22.66 15.87
C ALA A 455 -13.43 -22.09 15.24
N ALA A 456 -13.51 -21.00 14.47
CA ALA A 456 -12.35 -20.34 13.88
C ALA A 456 -11.36 -19.87 14.95
N TRP A 457 -11.85 -19.20 16.00
CA TRP A 457 -11.04 -18.71 17.12
C TRP A 457 -10.41 -19.84 17.92
N SER A 458 -11.21 -20.84 18.33
CA SER A 458 -10.72 -21.99 19.10
C SER A 458 -9.64 -22.78 18.34
N THR A 459 -9.81 -22.95 17.03
CA THR A 459 -8.81 -23.59 16.16
C THR A 459 -7.54 -22.74 16.07
N PHE A 460 -7.68 -21.43 15.85
CA PHE A 460 -6.54 -20.50 15.85
C PHE A 460 -5.74 -20.54 17.16
N LEU A 461 -6.41 -20.50 18.32
CA LEU A 461 -5.75 -20.60 19.64
C LEU A 461 -5.04 -21.94 19.83
N SER A 462 -5.62 -23.05 19.34
CA SER A 462 -4.99 -24.36 19.40
C SER A 462 -3.71 -24.42 18.56
N VAL A 463 -3.73 -23.91 17.32
CA VAL A 463 -2.55 -23.89 16.44
C VAL A 463 -1.50 -22.91 16.96
N LEU A 464 -1.91 -21.74 17.45
CA LEU A 464 -1.00 -20.78 18.10
C LEU A 464 -0.33 -21.39 19.35
N SER A 465 -1.07 -22.07 20.22
CA SER A 465 -0.52 -22.73 21.41
C SER A 465 0.50 -23.82 21.06
N GLN A 466 0.19 -24.68 20.08
CA GLN A 466 1.13 -25.66 19.57
C GLN A 466 2.38 -24.99 18.99
N ARG A 467 2.19 -23.92 18.21
CA ARG A 467 3.29 -23.17 17.60
C ARG A 467 4.20 -22.55 18.66
N LEU A 468 3.65 -21.96 19.71
CA LEU A 468 4.42 -21.40 20.83
C LEU A 468 5.29 -22.47 21.50
N GLN A 469 4.72 -23.63 21.85
CA GLN A 469 5.46 -24.76 22.44
C GLN A 469 6.59 -25.28 21.55
N ASP A 470 6.42 -25.23 20.22
CA ASP A 470 7.48 -25.61 19.29
C ASP A 470 8.59 -24.57 19.18
N VAL A 471 8.29 -23.29 19.47
CA VAL A 471 9.31 -22.24 19.55
C VAL A 471 10.06 -22.24 20.88
N GLU A 472 9.40 -22.50 22.01
CA GLU A 472 10.05 -22.58 23.33
C GLU A 472 11.18 -23.63 23.38
N LYS A 473 11.05 -24.71 22.60
CA LYS A 473 12.10 -25.75 22.45
C LYS A 473 13.39 -25.21 21.81
N ASP A 474 13.29 -24.15 21.00
CA ASP A 474 14.41 -23.50 20.32
C ASP A 474 15.01 -22.33 21.15
N ASP A 475 14.27 -21.78 22.13
CA ASP A 475 14.62 -20.56 22.88
C ASP A 475 14.29 -20.68 24.39
N PRO A 476 15.12 -21.42 25.18
CA PRO A 476 14.79 -21.82 26.55
C PRO A 476 14.84 -20.69 27.59
N ASP A 477 15.33 -19.50 27.21
CA ASP A 477 15.37 -18.31 28.06
C ASP A 477 14.04 -17.53 28.05
N TYR A 478 13.05 -17.98 27.28
CA TYR A 478 11.74 -17.34 27.16
C TYR A 478 10.61 -18.38 27.13
N TYR A 479 9.50 -18.04 27.80
CA TYR A 479 8.26 -18.82 27.81
C TYR A 479 7.12 -17.95 27.29
N ALA A 480 6.21 -18.54 26.52
CA ALA A 480 5.11 -17.84 25.87
C ALA A 480 3.88 -18.73 25.76
N SER A 481 2.81 -18.38 26.49
CA SER A 481 1.55 -19.15 26.48
C SER A 481 0.35 -18.31 26.05
N VAL A 482 -0.64 -18.96 25.44
CA VAL A 482 -1.95 -18.33 25.19
C VAL A 482 -2.59 -18.00 26.55
N SER A 483 -3.10 -16.78 26.68
CA SER A 483 -3.78 -16.29 27.88
C SER A 483 -5.09 -17.04 28.14
N GLU A 484 -5.38 -17.40 29.40
CA GLU A 484 -6.63 -18.08 29.78
C GLU A 484 -7.87 -17.27 29.33
N ASN A 485 -7.79 -15.93 29.39
CA ASN A 485 -8.86 -15.03 28.96
C ASN A 485 -9.17 -15.17 27.46
N ALA A 486 -8.19 -15.51 26.61
CA ALA A 486 -8.38 -15.62 25.17
C ALA A 486 -9.37 -16.74 24.81
N TYR A 487 -9.37 -17.86 25.55
CA TYR A 487 -10.31 -18.97 25.34
C TYR A 487 -11.77 -18.59 25.66
N SER A 488 -12.00 -17.50 26.41
CA SER A 488 -13.34 -16.97 26.70
C SER A 488 -13.76 -15.81 25.79
N PHE A 489 -12.90 -15.39 24.85
CA PHE A 489 -13.15 -14.24 23.99
C PHE A 489 -14.10 -14.60 22.83
N ASP A 490 -15.15 -13.79 22.66
CA ASP A 490 -16.10 -13.89 21.55
C ASP A 490 -15.74 -12.90 20.44
N LEU A 491 -15.28 -13.40 19.28
CA LEU A 491 -14.96 -12.59 18.12
C LEU A 491 -16.13 -11.70 17.65
N SER A 492 -17.39 -12.10 17.87
CA SER A 492 -18.55 -11.29 17.48
C SER A 492 -18.67 -9.97 18.28
N GLN A 493 -18.01 -9.89 19.43
CA GLN A 493 -17.93 -8.69 20.29
C GLN A 493 -16.65 -7.86 20.04
N ALA A 494 -15.87 -8.18 19.00
CA ALA A 494 -14.62 -7.51 18.69
C ALA A 494 -14.85 -6.16 17.97
N ASN A 495 -14.63 -5.06 18.70
CA ASN A 495 -14.69 -3.70 18.16
C ASN A 495 -13.61 -3.41 17.10
N ASN A 496 -12.44 -4.02 17.23
CA ASN A 496 -11.29 -3.91 16.34
C ASN A 496 -10.26 -5.01 16.64
N LEU A 497 -9.22 -5.09 15.81
CA LEU A 497 -8.11 -6.02 15.92
C LEU A 497 -7.38 -5.89 17.27
N GLY A 498 -7.24 -4.68 17.78
CA GLY A 498 -6.68 -4.42 19.10
C GLY A 498 -7.45 -5.12 20.23
N HIS A 499 -8.79 -5.15 20.17
CA HIS A 499 -9.62 -5.86 21.16
C HIS A 499 -9.36 -7.37 21.16
N VAL A 500 -9.09 -7.97 19.99
CA VAL A 500 -8.84 -9.42 19.84
C VAL A 500 -7.43 -9.82 20.29
N TYR A 501 -6.42 -9.01 19.97
CA TYR A 501 -5.01 -9.37 20.16
C TYR A 501 -4.38 -8.82 21.46
N SER A 502 -5.05 -7.89 22.15
CA SER A 502 -4.58 -7.36 23.43
C SER A 502 -4.54 -8.42 24.53
N GLY A 503 -3.33 -8.71 25.04
CA GLY A 503 -3.12 -9.72 26.08
C GLY A 503 -3.33 -11.17 25.62
N LEU A 504 -3.34 -11.43 24.31
CA LEU A 504 -3.56 -12.77 23.74
C LEU A 504 -2.52 -13.80 24.19
N VAL A 505 -1.24 -13.39 24.27
CA VAL A 505 -0.11 -14.24 24.68
C VAL A 505 0.60 -13.61 25.87
N ILE A 506 0.85 -14.41 26.89
CA ILE A 506 1.63 -14.05 28.07
C ILE A 506 3.08 -14.46 27.80
N PHE A 507 4.00 -13.49 27.80
CA PHE A 507 5.44 -13.71 27.63
C PHE A 507 6.15 -13.56 28.98
N THR A 508 6.92 -14.57 29.39
CA THR A 508 7.80 -14.53 30.57
C THR A 508 9.23 -14.88 30.20
N ARG A 509 10.16 -14.48 31.07
CA ARG A 509 11.61 -14.66 30.96
C ARG A 509 12.16 -15.09 32.33
#